data_AF-A0A377ZDQ1-F1
#
_entry.id   AF-A0A377ZDQ1-F1
#
_cell.length_a   1.000
_cell.length_b   1.000
_cell.length_c   1.000
_cell.angle_alpha   90.00
_cell.angle_beta   90.00
_cell.angle_gamma   90.00
#
_symmetry.space_group_name_H-M   'P 1'
#
loop_
_entity.id
_entity.type
_entity.pdbx_description
1 polymer ?
#
loop_
_entity_poly.entity_id
_entity_poly.type
_entity_poly.pdbx_seq_one_letter_code
_entity_poly.pdbx_strand_id
1 'polypeptide(L)'
;MRGHLPWNDSLFRDAPALWDGARDHGLQKGVTQCLTLPNHAQGFLSVSANNRLPGGYPEDELELRLRTLTELSLLTLLRLEDEMVMPPEMKFSRRELEIR
;
A
#
# COMPACT_ATOMS: atom_id res chain seq x y z
N MET A 1 -7.23 -6.31 7.42
CA MET A 1 -6.07 -7.18 7.13
C MET A 1 -4.83 -6.32 7.05
N ARG A 2 -3.66 -6.84 7.47
CA ARG A 2 -2.35 -6.18 7.33
C ARG A 2 -1.41 -7.16 6.62
N GLY A 3 -0.53 -6.68 5.76
CA GLY A 3 0.37 -7.55 5.02
C GLY A 3 1.64 -6.85 4.55
N HIS A 4 2.70 -7.65 4.41
CA HIS A 4 4.04 -7.26 4.00
C HIS A 4 4.46 -8.03 2.77
N LEU A 5 4.87 -7.31 1.72
CA LEU A 5 5.20 -7.91 0.43
C LEU A 5 6.51 -7.33 -0.13
N PRO A 6 7.65 -7.96 0.18
CA PRO A 6 8.92 -7.67 -0.47
C PRO A 6 8.86 -8.03 -1.97
N TRP A 7 9.41 -7.16 -2.81
CA TRP A 7 9.46 -7.36 -4.25
C TRP A 7 10.58 -8.34 -4.62
N ASN A 8 10.27 -9.31 -5.47
CA ASN A 8 11.24 -10.26 -6.02
C ASN A 8 10.81 -10.73 -7.41
N ASP A 9 11.71 -11.35 -8.16
CA ASP A 9 11.43 -11.78 -9.55
C ASP A 9 10.29 -12.80 -9.64
N SER A 10 10.10 -13.65 -8.62
CA SER A 10 9.01 -14.63 -8.57
C SER A 10 7.64 -13.96 -8.48
N LEU A 11 7.55 -12.85 -7.72
CA LEU A 11 6.32 -12.06 -7.58
C LEU A 11 5.83 -11.50 -8.92
N PHE A 12 6.75 -11.17 -9.82
CA PHE A 12 6.43 -10.55 -11.11
C PHE A 12 6.51 -11.52 -12.30
N ARG A 13 6.58 -12.83 -12.05
CA ARG A 13 6.73 -13.85 -13.12
C ARG A 13 5.65 -13.78 -14.20
N ASP A 14 4.43 -13.39 -13.82
CA ASP A 14 3.27 -13.28 -14.71
C ASP A 14 3.08 -11.84 -15.26
N ALA A 15 3.94 -10.90 -14.86
CA ALA A 15 3.95 -9.51 -15.31
C ALA A 15 5.37 -9.01 -15.65
N PRO A 16 6.14 -9.73 -16.52
CA PRO A 16 7.52 -9.41 -16.80
C PRO A 16 7.70 -8.03 -17.45
N ALA A 17 6.79 -7.63 -18.36
CA ALA A 17 6.87 -6.33 -19.02
C ALA A 17 6.78 -5.15 -18.04
N LEU A 18 5.98 -5.28 -16.98
CA LEU A 18 5.90 -4.28 -15.91
C LEU A 18 7.22 -4.24 -15.12
N TRP A 19 7.76 -5.42 -14.78
CA TRP A 19 8.97 -5.52 -13.98
C TRP A 19 10.21 -5.02 -14.72
N ASP A 20 10.35 -5.38 -16.00
CA ASP A 20 11.40 -4.89 -16.88
C ASP A 20 11.31 -3.36 -17.01
N GLY A 21 10.12 -2.83 -17.32
CA GLY A 21 9.90 -1.39 -17.40
C GLY A 21 10.21 -0.66 -16.09
N ALA A 22 9.85 -1.22 -14.94
CA ALA A 22 10.17 -0.65 -13.63
C ALA A 22 11.69 -0.60 -13.39
N ARG A 23 12.41 -1.67 -13.76
CA ARG A 23 13.87 -1.76 -13.63
C ARG A 23 14.60 -0.78 -14.55
N ASP A 24 14.09 -0.54 -15.75
CA ASP A 24 14.61 0.47 -16.67
C ASP A 24 14.53 1.90 -16.08
N HIS A 25 13.59 2.11 -15.14
CA HIS A 25 13.44 3.37 -14.39
C HIS A 25 14.11 3.36 -13.01
N GLY A 26 14.95 2.36 -12.71
CA GLY A 26 15.72 2.28 -11.47
C GLY A 26 14.98 1.66 -10.27
N LEU A 27 13.77 1.14 -10.46
CA LEU A 27 13.01 0.43 -9.42
C LEU A 27 13.46 -1.04 -9.37
N GLN A 28 14.61 -1.29 -8.74
CA GLN A 28 15.21 -2.63 -8.70
C GLN A 28 14.81 -3.44 -7.45
N LYS A 29 14.50 -2.74 -6.36
CA LYS A 29 14.09 -3.33 -5.09
C LYS A 29 12.97 -2.50 -4.49
N GLY A 30 12.12 -3.14 -3.72
CA GLY A 30 11.10 -2.44 -2.98
C GLY A 30 10.27 -3.38 -2.14
N VAL A 31 9.32 -2.78 -1.45
CA VAL A 31 8.42 -3.47 -0.55
C VAL A 31 7.11 -2.71 -0.51
N THR A 32 6.01 -3.46 -0.48
CA THR A 32 4.67 -2.91 -0.33
C THR A 32 4.08 -3.37 0.99
N GLN A 33 3.59 -2.41 1.79
CA GLN A 33 2.73 -2.68 2.94
C GLN A 33 1.26 -2.48 2.56
N CYS A 34 0.38 -3.32 3.07
CA CYS A 34 -1.06 -3.19 2.87
C CYS A 34 -1.83 -3.08 4.18
N LEU A 35 -2.90 -2.27 4.15
CA LEU A 35 -3.81 -2.08 5.27
C LEU A 35 -5.25 -1.94 4.79
N THR A 36 -6.16 -2.69 5.39
CA THR A 36 -7.60 -2.44 5.26
C THR A 36 -8.01 -1.36 6.25
N LEU A 37 -8.59 -0.26 5.75
CA LEU A 37 -9.12 0.84 6.55
C LEU A 37 -10.51 0.50 7.13
N PRO A 38 -10.98 1.25 8.15
CA PRO A 38 -12.32 1.05 8.74
C PRO A 38 -13.47 1.19 7.75
N ASN A 39 -13.30 1.96 6.69
CA ASN A 39 -14.27 2.13 5.61
C ASN A 39 -14.16 1.05 4.51
N HIS A 40 -13.45 -0.05 4.78
CA HIS A 40 -13.16 -1.15 3.87
C HIS A 40 -12.27 -0.82 2.66
N ALA A 41 -11.77 0.41 2.54
CA ALA A 41 -10.76 0.73 1.52
C ALA A 41 -9.47 -0.06 1.78
N GLN A 42 -8.83 -0.52 0.70
CA GLN A 42 -7.50 -1.13 0.76
C GLN A 42 -6.45 -0.09 0.39
N GLY A 43 -5.59 0.24 1.35
CA GLY A 43 -4.47 1.15 1.13
C GLY A 43 -3.16 0.38 0.98
N PHE A 44 -2.30 0.87 0.09
CA PHE A 44 -0.97 0.32 -0.18
C PHE A 44 0.08 1.42 -0.03
N LEU A 45 1.15 1.14 0.70
CA LEU A 45 2.34 1.98 0.77
C LEU A 45 3.51 1.20 0.16
N SER A 46 4.01 1.67 -0.98
CA SER A 46 5.17 1.09 -1.66
C SER A 46 6.40 1.97 -1.50
N VAL A 47 7.50 1.37 -1.06
CA VAL A 47 8.81 2.04 -0.98
C VAL A 47 9.80 1.27 -1.85
N SER A 48 10.54 2.00 -2.69
CA SER A 48 11.55 1.43 -3.58
C SER A 48 12.91 2.07 -3.32
N ALA A 49 13.97 1.30 -3.58
CA ALA A 49 15.34 1.77 -3.53
C ALA A 49 16.10 1.31 -4.78
N ASN A 50 16.90 2.21 -5.33
CA ASN A 50 17.85 1.93 -6.41
C ASN A 50 19.24 1.52 -5.88
N ASN A 51 19.45 1.55 -4.56
CA ASN A 51 20.78 1.38 -4.00
C ASN A 51 21.16 -0.12 -3.91
N ARG A 52 22.38 -0.43 -4.34
CA ARG A 52 22.97 -1.78 -4.25
C ARG A 52 23.44 -2.13 -2.83
N LEU A 53 23.53 -1.14 -1.95
CA LEU A 53 23.99 -1.34 -0.57
C LEU A 53 22.90 -2.04 0.28
N PRO A 54 23.28 -3.00 1.14
CA PRO A 54 22.35 -3.57 2.11
C PRO A 54 21.78 -2.45 2.98
N GLY A 55 20.46 -2.45 3.15
CA GLY A 55 19.77 -1.45 3.96
C GLY A 55 20.31 -1.43 5.38
N GLY A 56 20.35 -0.25 6.01
CA GLY A 56 20.90 -0.07 7.35
C GLY A 56 20.04 -0.67 8.48
N TYR A 57 18.85 -1.21 8.16
CA TYR A 57 17.92 -1.78 9.14
C TYR A 57 17.77 -3.30 8.93
N PRO A 58 17.65 -4.08 10.02
CA PRO A 58 17.11 -5.43 9.97
C PRO A 58 15.73 -5.47 9.31
N GLU A 59 15.40 -6.58 8.65
CA GLU A 59 14.14 -6.74 7.90
C GLU A 59 12.90 -6.56 8.80
N ASP A 60 12.90 -7.19 9.98
CA ASP A 60 11.80 -7.07 10.96
C ASP A 60 11.58 -5.61 11.40
N GLU A 61 12.67 -4.85 11.57
CA GLU A 61 12.59 -3.44 11.97
C GLU A 61 12.03 -2.59 10.82
N LEU A 62 12.46 -2.86 9.60
CA LEU A 62 11.94 -2.20 8.41
C LEU A 62 10.45 -2.49 8.22
N GLU A 63 10.03 -3.74 8.36
CA GLU A 63 8.62 -4.13 8.30
C GLU A 63 7.79 -3.35 9.32
N LEU A 64 8.21 -3.34 10.58
CA LEU A 64 7.49 -2.66 11.65
C LEU A 64 7.37 -1.16 11.40
N ARG A 65 8.46 -0.50 10.99
CA ARG A 65 8.47 0.93 10.67
C ARG A 65 7.54 1.26 9.51
N LEU A 66 7.62 0.49 8.42
CA LEU A 66 6.76 0.71 7.26
C LEU A 66 5.29 0.45 7.58
N ARG A 67 5.00 -0.54 8.42
CA ARG A 67 3.65 -0.82 8.91
C ARG A 67 3.10 0.36 9.70
N THR A 68 3.88 0.90 10.64
CA THR A 68 3.50 2.10 11.40
C THR A 68 3.25 3.30 10.47
N LEU A 69 4.13 3.53 9.50
CA LEU A 69 3.97 4.61 8.52
C LEU A 69 2.68 4.45 7.69
N THR A 70 2.39 3.23 7.23
CA THR A 70 1.18 2.92 6.47
C THR A 70 -0.08 3.20 7.29
N GLU A 71 -0.09 2.79 8.56
CA GLU A 71 -1.22 3.03 9.46
C GLU A 71 -1.43 4.50 9.75
N LEU A 72 -0.37 5.22 10.12
CA LEU A 72 -0.48 6.65 10.46
C LEU A 72 -0.88 7.48 9.25
N SER A 73 -0.29 7.24 8.09
CA SER A 73 -0.58 8.00 6.87
C SER A 73 -2.03 7.80 6.42
N LEU A 74 -2.48 6.56 6.25
CA LEU A 74 -3.82 6.27 5.74
C LEU A 74 -4.93 6.66 6.74
N LEU A 75 -4.71 6.46 8.04
CA LEU A 75 -5.67 6.94 9.06
C LEU A 75 -5.72 8.47 9.12
N THR A 76 -4.60 9.15 8.86
CA THR A 76 -4.58 10.62 8.77
C THR A 76 -5.36 11.09 7.55
N LEU A 77 -5.13 10.51 6.37
CA LEU A 77 -5.89 10.84 5.16
C LEU A 77 -7.39 10.58 5.35
N LEU A 78 -7.76 9.50 6.06
CA LEU A 78 -9.16 9.20 6.36
C LEU A 78 -9.79 10.27 7.27
N ARG A 79 -9.06 10.74 8.27
CA ARG A 79 -9.50 11.82 9.16
C ARG A 79 -9.60 13.17 8.47
N LEU A 80 -8.80 13.39 7.42
CA LEU A 80 -8.84 14.59 6.59
C LEU A 80 -9.90 14.51 5.49
N GLU A 81 -10.65 13.41 5.42
CA GLU A 81 -11.63 13.15 4.36
C GLU A 81 -11.02 13.28 2.96
N ASP A 82 -9.76 12.87 2.81
CA ASP A 82 -9.04 12.97 1.54
C ASP A 82 -9.68 12.05 0.48
N GLU A 83 -9.90 12.59 -0.72
CA GLU A 83 -10.54 11.88 -1.83
C GLU A 83 -9.86 10.54 -2.17
N MET A 84 -8.56 10.39 -1.88
CA MET A 84 -7.82 9.14 -2.10
C MET A 84 -8.37 7.97 -1.28
N VAL A 85 -8.94 8.22 -0.10
CA VAL A 85 -9.40 7.18 0.83
C VAL A 85 -10.90 7.21 1.08
N MET A 86 -11.60 8.25 0.67
CA MET A 86 -13.04 8.37 0.86
C MET A 86 -13.80 7.64 -0.25
N PRO A 87 -14.79 6.79 0.09
CA PRO A 87 -15.69 6.26 -0.92
C PRO A 87 -16.49 7.41 -1.56
N PRO A 88 -16.98 7.26 -2.80
CA PRO A 88 -17.86 8.23 -3.41
C PRO A 88 -19.03 8.55 -2.47
N GLU A 89 -19.30 9.84 -2.25
CA GLU A 89 -20.36 10.28 -1.34
C GLU A 89 -21.72 9.76 -1.84
N MET A 90 -22.26 8.73 -1.20
CA MET A 90 -23.59 8.20 -1.49
C MET A 90 -24.55 8.63 -0.39
N LYS A 91 -25.38 9.64 -0.66
CA LYS A 91 -26.44 10.09 0.24
C LYS A 91 -27.66 9.19 0.10
N PHE A 92 -27.61 8.02 0.74
CA PHE A 92 -28.76 7.14 0.86
C PHE A 92 -29.74 7.66 1.92
N SER A 93 -31.03 7.61 1.59
CA SER A 93 -32.11 7.71 2.57
C SER A 93 -32.11 6.51 3.52
N ARG A 94 -32.76 6.66 4.68
CA ARG A 94 -32.98 5.56 5.63
C ARG A 94 -33.59 4.32 4.96
N ARG A 95 -34.54 4.52 4.04
CA ARG A 95 -35.22 3.44 3.33
C ARG A 95 -34.30 2.72 2.34
N GLU A 96 -33.36 3.42 1.73
CA GLU A 96 -32.38 2.80 0.84
C GLU A 96 -31.33 2.00 1.61
N LEU A 97 -30.96 2.43 2.82
CA LEU A 97 -30.08 1.67 3.71
C LEU A 97 -30.73 0.36 4.22
N GLU A 98 -32.05 0.33 4.42
CA GLU A 98 -32.77 -0.88 4.86
C GLU A 98 -32.87 -1.96 3.77
N ILE A 99 -32.74 -1.60 2.49
CA ILE A 99 -32.92 -2.51 1.35
C ILE A 99 -31.58 -3.17 0.93
N ARG A 100 -30.45 -2.69 1.43
CA ARG A 100 -29.09 -3.11 1.03
C ARG A 100 -28.50 -4.16 1.96
#